data_AF-A0A8B9EJU2-F1
#
_entry.id   AF-A0A8B9EJU2-F1
#
_cell.length_a   1.000
_cell.length_b   1.000
_cell.length_c   1.000
_cell.angle_alpha   90.00
_cell.angle_beta   90.00
_cell.angle_gamma   90.00
#
_symmetry.space_group_name_H-M   'P 1'
#
loop_
_entity.id
_entity.type
_entity.pdbx_description
1 polymer ?
#
loop_
_entity_poly.entity_id
_entity_poly.type
_entity_poly.pdbx_seq_one_letter_code
_entity_poly.pdbx_strand_id
1 'polypeptide(L)'
;KWTYRPPLVELERSIVNISTTLEIISNATTNALGQIQTETEQVSQIAVENGLALDGLFAAQGGVCGTNLWTTQGSTLPRSVSLSHVLVQGCKLVYLPLYRT
;
A
#
# COMPACT_ATOMS: atom_id res chain seq x y z
N LYS A 1 13.62 37.72 37.37
CA LYS A 1 13.28 36.45 36.69
C LYS A 1 14.60 35.79 36.30
N TRP A 2 14.97 34.64 36.86
CA TRP A 2 16.24 33.98 36.52
C TRP A 2 16.03 33.06 35.32
N THR A 3 16.83 33.25 34.26
CA THR A 3 16.84 32.39 33.08
C THR A 3 17.86 31.28 33.35
N TYR A 4 17.38 30.04 33.51
CA TYR A 4 18.27 28.88 33.64
C TYR A 4 19.00 28.65 32.31
N ARG A 5 20.33 28.72 32.33
CA ARG A 5 21.19 28.33 31.20
C ARG A 5 21.82 26.99 31.57
N PRO A 6 21.46 25.88 30.90
CA PRO A 6 22.14 24.61 31.14
C PRO A 6 23.65 24.74 30.81
N PRO A 7 24.53 24.00 31.50
CA PRO A 7 25.94 23.94 31.17
C PRO A 7 26.13 23.49 29.71
N LEU A 8 27.00 24.17 28.94
CA LEU A 8 27.22 23.91 27.51
C LEU A 8 27.49 22.42 27.21
N VAL A 9 28.24 21.75 28.08
CA VAL A 9 28.59 20.33 27.98
C VAL A 9 27.37 19.40 28.06
N GLU A 10 26.37 19.73 28.88
CA GLU A 10 25.16 18.90 29.01
C GLU A 10 24.27 19.05 27.77
N LEU A 11 24.22 20.25 27.20
CA LEU A 11 23.52 20.51 25.95
C LEU A 11 24.17 19.75 24.78
N GLU A 12 25.49 19.86 24.63
CA GLU A 12 26.24 19.13 23.60
C GLU A 12 26.06 17.62 23.71
N ARG A 13 26.14 17.06 24.92
CA ARG A 13 25.89 15.63 25.16
C ARG A 13 24.47 15.23 24.78
N SER A 14 23.48 16.06 25.12
CA SER A 14 22.08 15.81 24.78
C SER A 14 21.86 15.83 23.26
N ILE A 15 22.50 16.76 22.55
CA ILE A 15 22.45 16.84 21.09
C ILE A 15 23.03 15.57 20.47
N VAL A 16 24.21 15.12 20.90
CA VAL A 16 24.83 13.89 20.39
C VAL A 16 23.92 12.67 20.64
N ASN A 17 23.38 12.53 21.85
CA ASN A 17 22.48 11.42 22.17
C ASN A 17 21.21 11.41 21.31
N ILE A 18 20.62 12.59 21.09
CA ILE A 18 19.44 12.74 20.23
C ILE A 18 19.80 12.37 18.78
N SER A 19 20.93 12.86 18.27
CA SER A 19 21.40 12.55 16.91
C SER A 19 21.62 11.05 16.70
N THR A 20 22.29 10.38 17.64
CA THR A 20 22.49 8.92 17.59
C THR A 20 21.16 8.17 17.64
N THR A 21 20.23 8.61 18.49
CA THR A 21 18.91 7.98 18.58
C THR A 21 18.13 8.13 17.27
N LEU A 22 18.18 9.32 16.65
CA LEU A 22 17.55 9.58 15.36
C LEU A 22 18.16 8.75 14.23
N GLU A 23 19.48 8.56 14.22
CA GLU A 23 20.16 7.71 13.24
C GLU A 23 19.72 6.25 13.35
N ILE A 24 19.60 5.72 14.58
CA ILE A 24 19.09 4.36 14.83
C ILE A 24 17.65 4.22 14.33
N ILE A 25 16.77 5.17 14.68
CA ILE A 25 15.37 5.17 14.24
C ILE A 25 15.30 5.27 12.71
N SER A 26 16.10 6.13 12.10
CA SER A 26 16.14 6.30 10.64
C SER A 26 16.58 5.02 9.94
N ASN A 27 17.63 4.35 10.44
CA ASN A 27 18.11 3.10 9.84
C ASN A 27 17.05 1.99 9.96
N ALA A 28 16.48 1.80 11.16
CA ALA A 28 15.41 0.82 11.38
C ALA A 28 14.17 1.08 10.52
N THR A 29 13.77 2.35 10.39
CA THR A 29 12.62 2.76 9.58
C THR A 29 12.86 2.51 8.10
N THR A 30 14.04 2.89 7.59
CA THR A 30 14.42 2.63 6.18
C THR A 30 14.44 1.13 5.88
N ASN A 31 14.97 0.31 6.80
CA ASN A 31 14.97 -1.14 6.65
C ASN A 31 13.54 -1.70 6.58
N ALA A 32 12.68 -1.29 7.52
CA ALA A 32 11.28 -1.73 7.57
C ALA A 32 10.50 -1.32 6.30
N LEU A 33 10.70 -0.10 5.81
CA LEU A 33 10.08 0.36 4.56
C LEU A 33 10.54 -0.45 3.35
N GLY A 34 11.83 -0.82 3.28
CA GLY A 34 12.34 -1.69 2.22
C GLY A 34 11.71 -3.10 2.25
N GLN A 35 11.48 -3.65 3.44
CA GLN A 35 10.78 -4.93 3.60
C GLN A 35 9.31 -4.83 3.16
N ILE A 36 8.58 -3.80 3.63
CA ILE A 36 7.18 -3.56 3.24
C ILE A 36 7.06 -3.40 1.73
N GLN A 37 7.99 -2.69 1.08
CA GLN A 37 7.98 -2.53 -0.37
C GLN A 37 8.11 -3.89 -1.07
N THR A 38 9.05 -4.73 -0.62
CA THR A 38 9.27 -6.07 -1.17
C THR A 38 8.02 -6.95 -1.00
N GLU A 39 7.41 -6.94 0.19
CA GLU A 39 6.17 -7.69 0.44
C GLU A 39 5.00 -7.18 -0.40
N THR A 40 4.89 -5.86 -0.58
CA THR A 40 3.87 -5.23 -1.41
C THR A 40 4.01 -5.66 -2.87
N GLU A 41 5.24 -5.72 -3.39
CA GLU A 41 5.53 -6.19 -4.75
C GLU A 41 5.16 -7.67 -4.92
N GLN A 42 5.51 -8.53 -3.95
CA GLN A 42 5.15 -9.95 -3.97
C GLN A 42 3.63 -10.17 -3.94
N VAL A 43 2.93 -9.48 -3.03
CA VAL A 43 1.47 -9.57 -2.95
C VAL A 43 0.83 -9.05 -4.24
N SER A 44 1.37 -7.99 -4.85
CA SER A 44 0.89 -7.47 -6.12
C SER A 44 1.05 -8.48 -7.26
N GLN A 45 2.14 -9.25 -7.31
CA GLN A 45 2.34 -10.28 -8.33
C GLN A 45 1.32 -11.41 -8.18
N ILE A 46 1.17 -11.94 -6.97
CA ILE A 46 0.18 -12.98 -6.66
C ILE A 46 -1.24 -12.49 -6.96
N ALA A 47 -1.54 -11.23 -6.67
CA ALA A 47 -2.83 -10.61 -6.99
C ALA A 47 -3.14 -10.62 -8.49
N VAL A 48 -2.15 -10.30 -9.33
CA VAL A 48 -2.28 -10.32 -10.79
C VAL A 48 -2.46 -11.74 -11.30
N GLU A 49 -1.66 -12.68 -10.83
CA GLU A 49 -1.78 -14.09 -11.20
C GLU A 49 -3.16 -14.67 -10.84
N ASN A 50 -3.62 -14.40 -9.62
CA ASN A 50 -4.96 -14.78 -9.18
C ASN A 50 -6.04 -14.12 -10.03
N GLY A 51 -5.87 -12.85 -10.41
CA GLY A 51 -6.78 -12.13 -11.29
C GLY A 51 -6.92 -12.80 -12.66
N LEU A 52 -5.81 -13.19 -13.28
CA LEU A 52 -5.80 -13.90 -14.56
C LEU A 52 -6.42 -15.30 -14.45
N ALA A 53 -6.12 -16.03 -13.37
CA ALA A 53 -6.71 -17.34 -13.14
C ALA A 53 -8.23 -17.26 -12.96
N LEU A 54 -8.72 -16.30 -12.17
CA LEU A 54 -10.15 -16.04 -12.02
C LEU A 54 -10.80 -15.62 -13.34
N ASP A 55 -10.11 -14.84 -14.18
CA ASP A 55 -10.63 -14.45 -15.49
C ASP A 55 -10.84 -15.66 -16.40
N GLY A 56 -9.89 -16.59 -16.40
CA GLY A 56 -10.01 -17.87 -17.08
C GLY A 56 -11.18 -18.72 -16.56
N LEU A 57 -11.34 -18.81 -15.24
CA LEU A 57 -12.45 -19.56 -14.62
C LEU A 57 -13.82 -18.97 -14.99
N PHE A 58 -13.91 -17.65 -15.13
CA PHE A 58 -15.13 -16.94 -15.47
C PHE A 58 -15.24 -16.58 -16.95
N ALA A 59 -14.37 -17.10 -17.82
CA ALA A 59 -14.37 -16.77 -19.24
C ALA A 59 -15.74 -16.96 -19.91
N ALA A 60 -16.47 -18.03 -19.54
CA ALA A 60 -17.82 -18.29 -20.04
C ALA A 60 -18.88 -17.27 -19.59
N GLN A 61 -18.61 -16.50 -18.53
CA GLN A 61 -19.45 -15.43 -17.98
C GLN A 61 -18.93 -14.02 -18.35
N GLY A 62 -17.99 -13.91 -19.29
CA GLY A 62 -17.37 -12.64 -19.67
C GLY A 62 -16.17 -12.24 -18.80
N GLY A 63 -15.52 -13.22 -18.16
CA GLY A 63 -14.36 -13.02 -17.31
C GLY A 63 -14.74 -12.42 -15.95
N VAL A 64 -13.73 -11.98 -15.20
CA VAL A 64 -13.94 -11.42 -13.85
C VAL A 64 -14.92 -10.25 -13.90
N CYS A 65 -14.83 -9.38 -14.90
CA CYS A 65 -15.66 -8.19 -15.03
C CYS A 65 -17.07 -8.47 -15.59
N GLY A 66 -17.30 -9.61 -16.25
CA GLY A 66 -18.61 -10.02 -16.75
C GLY A 66 -19.48 -10.71 -15.68
N THR A 67 -18.85 -11.23 -14.62
CA THR A 67 -19.58 -11.78 -13.49
C THR A 67 -20.29 -10.69 -12.68
N ASN A 68 -21.52 -10.97 -12.27
CA ASN A 68 -22.30 -10.12 -11.36
C ASN A 68 -21.76 -10.13 -9.91
N LEU A 69 -20.61 -10.77 -9.66
CA LEU A 69 -19.96 -10.85 -8.35
C LEU A 69 -19.64 -9.46 -7.76
N TRP A 70 -19.40 -8.46 -8.62
CA TRP A 70 -19.13 -7.07 -8.24
C TRP A 70 -20.39 -6.26 -7.91
N THR A 71 -21.58 -6.75 -8.26
CA THR A 71 -22.86 -6.03 -8.10
C THR A 71 -23.60 -6.34 -6.80
N THR A 72 -23.30 -7.46 -6.15
CA THR A 72 -23.92 -7.88 -4.88
C THR A 72 -23.12 -7.48 -3.63
N GLN A 73 -21.88 -6.97 -3.78
CA GLN A 73 -21.08 -6.40 -2.69
C GLN A 73 -20.62 -4.97 -3.00
N GLY A 74 -21.60 -4.08 -3.16
CA GLY A 74 -21.35 -2.65 -3.22
C GLY A 74 -20.86 -2.11 -1.87
N SER A 75 -19.65 -1.55 -1.88
CA SER A 75 -19.32 -0.23 -1.32
C SER A 75 -18.88 -0.02 0.14
N THR A 76 -18.66 -1.05 0.96
CA THR A 76 -17.92 -0.87 2.23
C THR A 76 -16.65 -1.68 2.25
N LEU A 77 -15.56 -1.13 1.71
CA LEU A 77 -14.22 -1.63 1.97
C LEU A 77 -13.31 -0.50 2.47
N PRO A 78 -12.54 -0.75 3.55
CA PRO A 78 -11.62 0.22 4.13
C PRO A 78 -10.52 0.58 3.11
N ARG A 79 -9.85 1.71 3.34
CA ARG A 79 -8.75 2.25 2.52
C ARG A 79 -7.48 1.39 2.59
N SER A 80 -7.58 0.06 2.47
CA SER A 80 -6.45 -0.79 2.12
C SER A 80 -6.38 -0.92 0.60
N VAL A 81 -5.18 -1.01 0.07
CA VAL A 81 -4.92 -1.37 -1.34
C VAL A 81 -5.26 -2.86 -1.51
N SER A 82 -6.54 -3.19 -1.40
CA SER A 82 -7.05 -4.55 -1.54
C SER A 82 -7.11 -4.91 -3.03
N LEU A 83 -6.90 -6.18 -3.37
CA LEU A 83 -7.10 -6.76 -4.72
C LEU A 83 -8.34 -6.21 -5.42
N SER A 84 -9.41 -5.98 -4.67
CA SER A 84 -10.66 -5.41 -5.14
C SER A 84 -10.47 -4.05 -5.82
N HIS A 85 -9.58 -3.17 -5.33
CA HIS A 85 -9.33 -1.86 -5.93
C HIS A 85 -8.57 -1.97 -7.27
N VAL A 86 -7.59 -2.88 -7.35
CA VAL A 86 -6.82 -3.14 -8.57
C VAL A 86 -7.71 -3.73 -9.66
N LEU A 87 -8.52 -4.73 -9.30
CA LEU A 87 -9.47 -5.37 -10.22
C LEU A 87 -10.60 -4.41 -10.64
N VAL A 88 -11.13 -3.58 -9.73
CA VAL A 88 -12.17 -2.56 -10.05
C VAL A 88 -11.63 -1.49 -11.00
N GLN A 89 -10.41 -0.98 -10.78
CA GLN A 89 -9.80 -0.03 -11.72
C GLN A 89 -9.50 -0.70 -13.07
N GLY A 90 -9.05 -1.95 -13.08
CA GLY A 90 -8.83 -2.75 -14.30
C GLY A 90 -10.11 -2.94 -15.12
N CYS A 91 -11.21 -3.35 -14.50
CA CYS A 91 -12.50 -3.47 -15.18
C CYS A 91 -13.00 -2.12 -15.73
N LYS A 92 -12.77 -1.03 -14.98
CA LYS A 92 -13.15 0.33 -15.43
C LYS A 92 -12.34 0.79 -16.65
N LEU A 93 -11.05 0.46 -16.75
CA LEU A 93 -10.21 0.86 -17.89
C LEU A 93 -10.41 -0.01 -19.13
N VAL A 94 -10.67 -1.30 -18.98
CA VAL A 94 -10.83 -2.25 -20.10
C VAL A 94 -12.23 -2.22 -20.70
N TYR A 95 -13.29 -2.02 -19.91
CA TYR A 95 -14.68 -2.10 -20.39
C TYR A 95 -15.33 -0.76 -20.77
N LEU A 96 -14.86 0.39 -20.27
CA LEU A 96 -15.40 1.71 -20.70
C LEU A 96 -15.24 2.03 -22.20
N PRO A 97 -14.19 1.59 -22.92
CA PRO A 97 -14.13 1.78 -24.36
C PRO A 97 -14.96 0.77 -25.17
N LEU A 98 -15.45 -0.32 -24.56
CA LEU A 98 -16.27 -1.34 -25.25
C LEU A 98 -17.79 -1.07 -25.19
N TYR A 99 -18.24 -0.18 -24.30
CA TYR A 99 -19.66 0.20 -24.16
C TYR A 99 -19.98 1.65 -24.56
N ARG A 100 -19.01 2.37 -25.16
CA ARG A 100 -19.25 3.67 -25.80
C ARG A 100 -19.41 3.47 -27.30
N THR A 101 -20.58 2.98 -27.68
CA THR A 101 -21.18 3.13 -29.02
C THR A 101 -22.47 3.92 -28.87
#